data_AF-A0A5E4CQN8-F1
#
_entry.id   AF-A0A5E4CQN8-F1
#
_cell.length_a   1.000
_cell.length_b   1.000
_cell.length_c   1.000
_cell.angle_alpha   90.00
_cell.angle_beta   90.00
_cell.angle_gamma   90.00
#
_symmetry.space_group_name_H-M   'P 1'
#
loop_
_entity.id
_entity.type
_entity.pdbx_description
1 polymer ?
#
loop_
_entity_poly.entity_id
_entity_poly.type
_entity_poly.pdbx_seq_one_letter_code
_entity_poly.pdbx_strand_id
1 'polypeptide(L)'
;MTCSVPLSHVPAAVSQSSGLAAKFVIHCHIPQWGSDKCEEQLEETIKNCLSAAEDKKLKSVAFPPFPSGRNCFPKQTAAQVTLKAISAHFDDSSASSLKNVYFLLFDSESIGIYVQEMAKLDAK
;
A
#
# COMPACT_ATOMS: atom_id res chain seq x y z
N MET A 1 -26.80 7.15 -8.27
CA MET A 1 -26.34 6.10 -9.20
C MET A 1 -24.90 5.77 -8.85
N THR A 2 -24.66 4.71 -8.09
CA THR A 2 -23.29 4.20 -7.87
C THR A 2 -23.03 3.18 -8.96
N CYS A 3 -22.25 3.53 -9.98
CA CYS A 3 -21.73 2.54 -10.91
C CYS A 3 -20.76 1.64 -10.14
N SER A 4 -21.18 0.41 -9.83
CA SER A 4 -20.35 -0.61 -9.21
C SER A 4 -19.39 -1.17 -10.26
N VAL A 5 -18.36 -0.40 -10.61
CA VAL A 5 -17.28 -0.89 -11.48
C VAL A 5 -16.49 -1.95 -10.70
N PRO A 6 -16.26 -3.15 -11.25
CA PRO A 6 -15.45 -4.16 -10.58
C PRO A 6 -14.03 -3.64 -10.32
N LEU A 7 -13.46 -3.93 -9.14
CA LEU A 7 -12.10 -3.50 -8.77
C LEU A 7 -11.02 -3.97 -9.76
N SER A 8 -11.28 -5.00 -10.57
CA SER A 8 -10.39 -5.43 -11.65
C SER A 8 -10.22 -4.38 -12.76
N HIS A 9 -11.09 -3.35 -12.81
CA HIS A 9 -11.08 -2.29 -13.81
C HIS A 9 -10.77 -0.91 -13.21
N VAL A 10 -10.55 -0.81 -11.90
CA VAL A 10 -10.18 0.45 -11.24
C VAL A 10 -8.97 0.24 -10.31
N PRO A 11 -7.93 1.08 -10.40
CA PRO A 11 -6.66 0.86 -9.71
C PRO A 11 -6.77 0.85 -8.17
N ALA A 12 -7.62 1.72 -7.61
CA ALA A 12 -8.03 1.75 -6.21
C ALA A 12 -9.40 2.43 -6.09
N ALA A 13 -10.22 2.03 -5.12
CA ALA A 13 -11.54 2.62 -4.85
C ALA A 13 -11.63 3.13 -3.41
N VAL A 14 -12.15 4.34 -3.22
CA VAL A 14 -12.24 4.96 -1.90
C VAL A 14 -13.69 4.94 -1.41
N SER A 15 -13.89 4.49 -0.17
CA SER A 15 -15.18 4.54 0.52
C SER A 15 -15.05 5.34 1.82
N GLN A 16 -16.12 6.04 2.20
CA GLN A 16 -16.20 6.67 3.51
C GLN A 16 -16.40 5.58 4.58
N SER A 17 -15.62 5.64 5.65
CA SER A 17 -15.81 4.75 6.80
C SER A 17 -16.91 5.30 7.71
N SER A 18 -17.65 4.38 8.34
CA SER A 18 -18.57 4.69 9.44
C SER A 18 -18.18 3.82 10.64
N GLY A 19 -18.14 4.41 11.84
CA GLY A 19 -17.74 3.69 13.06
C GLY A 19 -16.24 3.40 13.21
N LEU A 20 -15.37 3.97 12.36
CA LEU A 20 -13.91 3.86 12.46
C LEU A 20 -13.28 5.22 12.72
N ALA A 21 -12.12 5.23 13.37
CA ALA A 21 -11.32 6.45 13.55
C ALA A 21 -10.69 6.94 12.23
N ALA A 22 -10.39 6.04 11.31
CA ALA A 22 -10.00 6.39 9.94
C ALA A 22 -11.18 7.08 9.23
N LYS A 23 -10.88 8.05 8.34
CA LYS A 23 -11.91 8.79 7.57
C LYS A 23 -12.40 8.06 6.31
N PHE A 24 -11.52 7.25 5.72
CA PHE A 24 -11.79 6.52 4.50
C PHE A 24 -11.15 5.13 4.58
N VAL A 25 -11.72 4.20 3.80
CA VAL A 25 -11.09 2.93 3.45
C VAL A 25 -10.76 2.96 1.97
N ILE A 26 -9.50 2.71 1.66
CA ILE A 26 -8.99 2.60 0.30
C ILE A 26 -8.92 1.11 -0.02
N HIS A 27 -9.79 0.67 -0.93
CA HIS A 27 -9.86 -0.69 -1.42
C HIS A 27 -8.96 -0.81 -2.65
N CYS A 28 -8.09 -1.81 -2.69
CA CYS A 28 -7.23 -2.08 -3.82
C CYS A 28 -7.25 -3.57 -4.18
N HIS A 29 -6.94 -3.87 -5.44
CA HIS A 29 -6.80 -5.23 -5.90
C HIS A 29 -5.31 -5.59 -5.97
N ILE A 30 -4.87 -6.43 -5.04
CA ILE A 30 -3.48 -6.90 -4.96
C ILE A 30 -3.29 -8.03 -5.98
N PRO A 31 -2.22 -8.01 -6.80
CA PRO A 31 -1.95 -9.09 -7.76
C PRO A 31 -1.67 -10.42 -7.05
N GLN A 32 -1.76 -11.52 -7.80
CA GLN A 32 -1.41 -12.85 -7.28
C GLN A 32 0.09 -13.10 -7.41
N TRP A 33 0.73 -13.68 -6.39
CA TRP A 33 2.13 -14.07 -6.50
C TRP A 33 2.32 -15.16 -7.56
N GLY A 34 3.35 -14.99 -8.39
CA GLY A 34 3.68 -15.89 -9.50
C GLY A 34 2.92 -15.59 -10.79
N SER A 35 2.04 -14.59 -10.84
CA SER A 35 1.53 -14.08 -12.13
C SER A 35 2.60 -13.24 -12.84
N ASP A 36 2.43 -13.05 -14.14
CA ASP A 36 3.33 -12.20 -14.93
C ASP A 36 3.38 -10.79 -14.34
N LYS A 37 4.61 -10.26 -14.17
CA LYS A 37 4.88 -8.93 -13.61
C LYS A 37 4.22 -8.63 -12.25
N CYS A 38 3.95 -9.64 -11.43
CA CYS A 38 3.23 -9.45 -10.17
C CYS A 38 3.90 -8.42 -9.22
N GLU A 39 5.24 -8.34 -9.18
CA GLU A 39 5.95 -7.34 -8.37
C GLU A 39 5.75 -5.91 -8.89
N GLU A 40 5.80 -5.69 -10.21
CA GLU A 40 5.53 -4.38 -10.82
C GLU A 40 4.08 -3.96 -10.58
N GLN A 41 3.13 -4.89 -10.72
CA GLN A 41 1.73 -4.66 -10.43
C GLN A 41 1.48 -4.34 -8.95
N LEU A 42 2.24 -4.96 -8.04
CA LEU A 42 2.16 -4.64 -6.62
C LEU A 42 2.70 -3.23 -6.37
N GLU A 43 3.82 -2.85 -6.98
CA GLU A 43 4.37 -1.48 -6.93
C GLU A 43 3.32 -0.45 -7.38
N GLU A 44 2.66 -0.71 -8.51
CA GLU A 44 1.58 0.13 -9.04
C GLU A 44 0.38 0.19 -8.09
N THR A 45 -0.02 -0.93 -7.51
CA THR A 45 -1.12 -1.00 -6.53
C THR A 45 -0.85 -0.08 -5.33
N ILE A 46 0.38 -0.06 -4.83
CA ILE A 46 0.76 0.80 -3.70
C ILE A 46 0.76 2.28 -4.09
N LYS A 47 1.31 2.63 -5.25
CA LYS A 47 1.24 3.99 -5.79
C LYS A 47 -0.20 4.47 -5.97
N ASN A 48 -1.09 3.62 -6.48
CA ASN A 48 -2.50 3.91 -6.64
C ASN A 48 -3.21 4.17 -5.29
N CYS A 49 -2.86 3.42 -4.24
CA CYS A 49 -3.37 3.68 -2.88
C CYS A 49 -2.91 5.04 -2.34
N LEU A 50 -1.65 5.42 -2.55
CA LEU A 50 -1.10 6.71 -2.11
C LEU A 50 -1.78 7.87 -2.84
N SER A 51 -1.90 7.79 -4.16
CA SER A 51 -2.62 8.78 -4.98
C SER A 51 -4.07 8.94 -4.53
N ALA A 52 -4.78 7.83 -4.28
CA ALA A 52 -6.17 7.86 -3.81
C ALA A 52 -6.31 8.53 -2.42
N ALA A 53 -5.30 8.39 -1.55
CA ALA A 53 -5.27 9.08 -0.26
C ALA A 53 -5.00 10.58 -0.42
N GLU A 54 -4.11 10.96 -1.32
CA GLU A 54 -3.75 12.34 -1.63
C GLU A 54 -4.90 13.11 -2.30
N ASP A 55 -5.68 12.46 -3.17
CA ASP A 55 -6.90 13.01 -3.77
C ASP A 55 -7.93 13.42 -2.70
N LYS A 56 -7.91 12.74 -1.55
CA LYS A 56 -8.73 13.07 -0.37
C LYS A 56 -8.02 14.00 0.62
N LYS A 57 -6.83 14.50 0.28
CA LYS A 57 -5.98 15.38 1.10
C LYS A 57 -5.71 14.80 2.50
N LEU A 58 -5.52 13.48 2.57
CA LEU A 58 -5.23 12.82 3.83
C LEU A 58 -3.80 13.12 4.29
N LYS A 59 -3.63 13.23 5.60
CA LYS A 59 -2.31 13.45 6.23
C LYS A 59 -1.61 12.16 6.62
N SER A 60 -2.36 11.07 6.70
CA SER A 60 -1.85 9.76 7.04
C SER A 60 -2.59 8.64 6.34
N VAL A 61 -1.88 7.54 6.10
CA VAL A 61 -2.41 6.29 5.55
C VAL A 61 -1.78 5.12 6.30
N ALA A 62 -2.52 4.02 6.45
CA ALA A 62 -2.02 2.81 7.09
C ALA A 62 -2.21 1.62 6.15
N PHE A 63 -1.16 0.83 5.97
CA PHE A 63 -1.18 -0.42 5.23
C PHE A 63 -1.28 -1.60 6.22
N PRO A 64 -2.31 -2.45 6.10
CA PRO A 64 -2.41 -3.68 6.88
C PRO A 64 -1.36 -4.71 6.43
N PRO A 65 -1.20 -5.82 7.17
CA PRO A 65 -0.37 -6.93 6.70
C PRO A 65 -0.85 -7.42 5.34
N PHE A 66 0.09 -7.72 4.45
CA PHE A 66 -0.27 -8.39 3.19
C PHE A 66 -0.81 -9.79 3.45
N PRO A 67 -1.72 -10.30 2.60
CA PRO A 67 -2.12 -11.69 2.63
C PRO A 67 -0.90 -12.62 2.59
N SER A 68 -0.92 -13.68 3.38
CA SER A 68 0.13 -14.69 3.44
C SER A 68 -0.46 -16.09 3.28
N GLY A 69 0.31 -17.01 2.70
CA GLY A 69 -0.14 -18.37 2.40
C GLY A 69 0.20 -18.82 0.98
N ARG A 70 -0.48 -19.86 0.50
CA ARG A 70 -0.26 -20.42 -0.85
C ARG A 70 -0.65 -19.36 -1.90
N ASN A 71 0.24 -19.10 -2.86
CA ASN A 71 0.09 -18.10 -3.93
C ASN A 71 0.05 -16.63 -3.44
N CYS A 72 0.54 -16.36 -2.23
CA CYS A 72 0.77 -14.99 -1.74
C CYS A 72 2.26 -14.62 -1.86
N PHE A 73 2.54 -13.32 -1.86
CA PHE A 73 3.92 -12.83 -1.91
C PHE A 73 4.70 -13.32 -0.68
N PRO A 74 5.98 -13.71 -0.84
CA PRO A 74 6.88 -13.85 0.29
C PRO A 74 6.93 -12.54 1.09
N LYS A 75 6.94 -12.64 2.43
CA LYS A 75 6.93 -11.46 3.32
C LYS A 75 8.04 -10.46 2.97
N GLN A 76 9.25 -10.96 2.70
CA GLN A 76 10.39 -10.16 2.30
C GLN A 76 10.11 -9.35 1.02
N THR A 77 9.67 -10.04 -0.04
CA THR A 77 9.38 -9.44 -1.33
C THR A 77 8.27 -8.39 -1.22
N ALA A 78 7.19 -8.71 -0.50
CA ALA A 78 6.09 -7.77 -0.28
C ALA A 78 6.56 -6.49 0.44
N ALA A 79 7.34 -6.63 1.51
CA ALA A 79 7.88 -5.50 2.26
C ALA A 79 8.81 -4.64 1.39
N GLN A 80 9.74 -5.27 0.68
CA GLN A 80 10.69 -4.60 -0.20
C GLN A 80 9.98 -3.80 -1.31
N VAL A 81 9.05 -4.44 -2.05
CA VAL A 81 8.31 -3.80 -3.14
C VAL A 81 7.47 -2.64 -2.60
N THR A 82 6.79 -2.83 -1.47
CA THR A 82 5.96 -1.79 -0.85
C THR A 82 6.77 -0.58 -0.43
N LEU A 83 7.89 -0.79 0.26
CA LEU A 83 8.76 0.29 0.73
C LEU A 83 9.40 1.05 -0.44
N LYS A 84 9.85 0.32 -1.47
CA LYS A 84 10.36 0.92 -2.70
C LYS A 84 9.30 1.78 -3.40
N ALA A 85 8.07 1.28 -3.52
CA ALA A 85 6.96 2.01 -4.13
C ALA A 85 6.66 3.33 -3.39
N ILE A 86 6.65 3.26 -2.06
CA ILE A 86 6.40 4.42 -1.18
C ILE A 86 7.54 5.45 -1.30
N SER A 87 8.80 5.01 -1.24
CA SER A 87 9.96 5.91 -1.41
C SER A 87 9.87 6.63 -2.75
N ALA A 88 9.74 5.88 -3.85
CA ALA A 88 9.66 6.45 -5.19
C ALA A 88 8.51 7.44 -5.34
N HIS A 89 7.32 7.14 -4.77
CA HIS A 89 6.17 8.05 -4.81
C HIS A 89 6.47 9.40 -4.14
N PHE A 90 7.17 9.40 -3.01
CA PHE A 90 7.51 10.63 -2.30
C PHE A 90 8.71 11.36 -2.91
N ASP A 91 9.66 10.65 -3.52
CA ASP A 91 10.78 11.23 -4.25
C ASP A 91 10.29 11.99 -5.50
N ASP A 92 9.28 11.45 -6.18
CA ASP A 92 8.67 12.06 -7.37
C ASP A 92 7.71 13.23 -7.04
N SER A 93 7.13 13.26 -5.82
CA SER A 93 6.07 14.19 -5.43
C SER A 93 6.50 15.19 -4.37
N SER A 94 6.93 16.39 -4.79
CA SER A 94 7.30 17.49 -3.87
C SER A 94 6.10 18.10 -3.11
N ALA A 95 4.86 17.77 -3.48
CA ALA A 95 3.64 18.39 -2.96
C ALA A 95 2.67 17.41 -2.27
N SER A 96 3.14 16.25 -1.80
CA SER A 96 2.27 15.28 -1.13
C SER A 96 1.61 15.83 0.15
N SER A 97 0.31 15.60 0.26
CA SER A 97 -0.47 15.90 1.48
C SER A 97 -0.23 14.88 2.61
N LEU A 98 0.23 13.67 2.26
CA LEU A 98 0.58 12.63 3.22
C LEU A 98 1.85 13.02 3.97
N LYS A 99 1.84 12.81 5.29
CA LYS A 99 2.96 13.08 6.19
C LYS A 99 3.38 11.85 6.99
N ASN A 100 2.48 10.88 7.15
CA ASN A 100 2.76 9.66 7.88
C ASN A 100 2.21 8.45 7.12
N VAL A 101 3.06 7.45 6.92
CA VAL A 101 2.66 6.12 6.43
C VAL A 101 2.89 5.12 7.56
N TYR A 102 1.85 4.38 7.93
CA TYR A 102 1.92 3.37 8.97
C TYR A 102 1.88 1.97 8.36
N PHE A 103 2.71 1.06 8.86
CA PHE A 103 2.63 -0.37 8.58
C PHE A 103 2.06 -1.08 9.81
N LEU A 104 0.88 -1.66 9.68
CA LEU A 104 0.23 -2.41 10.76
C LEU A 104 0.75 -3.84 10.72
N LEU A 105 1.58 -4.22 11.68
CA LEU A 105 2.21 -5.54 11.76
C LEU A 105 1.91 -6.16 13.12
N PHE A 106 1.61 -7.46 13.15
CA PHE A 106 1.23 -8.15 14.39
C PHE A 106 2.21 -9.28 14.78
N ASP A 107 2.94 -9.86 13.82
CA ASP A 107 3.90 -10.94 14.08
C ASP A 107 5.35 -10.43 14.04
N SER A 108 6.20 -11.01 14.91
CA SER A 108 7.59 -10.59 15.08
C SER A 108 8.45 -10.79 13.84
N GLU A 109 8.15 -11.80 13.01
CA GLU A 109 8.86 -12.05 11.76
C GLU A 109 8.62 -10.89 10.77
N SER A 110 7.36 -10.53 10.53
CA SER A 110 7.02 -9.40 9.66
C SER A 110 7.60 -8.09 10.18
N ILE A 111 7.56 -7.86 11.50
CA ILE A 111 8.20 -6.68 12.11
C ILE A 111 9.70 -6.65 11.81
N GLY A 112 10.42 -7.76 12.01
CA GLY A 112 11.85 -7.87 11.73
C GLY A 112 12.19 -7.58 10.27
N ILE A 113 11.40 -8.14 9.35
CA ILE A 113 11.54 -7.92 7.91
C ILE A 113 11.38 -6.44 7.54
N TYR A 114 10.30 -5.79 8.01
CA TYR A 114 10.07 -4.39 7.72
C TYR A 114 11.14 -3.48 8.33
N VAL A 115 11.64 -3.79 9.52
CA VAL A 115 12.77 -3.06 10.14
C VAL A 115 14.04 -3.20 9.29
N GLN A 116 14.35 -4.41 8.83
CA GLN A 116 15.52 -4.67 7.98
C GLN A 116 15.43 -3.96 6.63
N GLU A 117 14.26 -3.97 5.98
CA GLU A 117 14.06 -3.30 4.69
C GLU A 117 14.04 -1.77 4.84
N MET A 118 13.42 -1.23 5.89
CA MET A 118 13.44 0.21 6.16
C MET A 118 14.86 0.73 6.41
N ALA A 119 15.74 -0.07 7.05
CA ALA A 119 17.13 0.32 7.28
C ALA A 119 17.96 0.47 5.98
N LYS A 120 17.46 -0.02 4.84
CA LYS A 120 18.11 0.11 3.53
C LYS A 120 17.70 1.39 2.78
N LEU A 121 16.63 2.06 3.23
CA LEU A 121 16.19 3.30 2.62
C LEU A 121 17.05 4.45 3.16
N ASP A 122 17.39 5.40 2.29
CA ASP A 122 18.03 6.64 2.69
C ASP A 122 17.03 7.49 3.48
N ALA A 123 16.98 7.31 4.79
CA ALA A 123 16.21 8.17 5.68
C ALA A 123 16.91 9.53 5.76
N LYS A 124 16.38 10.53 5.05
CA LYS A 124 16.74 11.94 5.27
C LYS A 124 15.98 12.54 6.44
#